data_AF-A0A970WEX1-F1
#
_entry.id   AF-A0A970WEX1-F1
#
_cell.length_a   1.000
_cell.length_b   1.000
_cell.length_c   1.000
_cell.angle_alpha   90.00
_cell.angle_beta   90.00
_cell.angle_gamma   90.00
#
_symmetry.space_group_name_H-M   'P 1'
#
loop_
_entity.id
_entity.type
_entity.pdbx_description
1 polymer ?
#
loop_
_entity_poly.entity_id
_entity_poly.type
_entity_poly.pdbx_seq_one_letter_code
_entity_poly.pdbx_strand_id
1 'polypeptide(L)' 'MTAESRLQAGQRVRIRHGALAGLEGTVLVRRGMSRLLLSVDFLQKGASVAVDDDVLERLD' A
#
# COMPACT_ATOMS: atom_id res chain seq x y z
N MET A 1 -2.74 24.58 6.05
CA MET A 1 -2.53 23.86 4.78
C MET A 1 -1.91 22.52 5.15
N THR A 2 -2.75 21.51 5.34
CA THR A 2 -2.33 20.16 5.73
C THR A 2 -1.55 19.55 4.57
N ALA A 3 -0.26 19.31 4.75
CA ALA A 3 0.51 18.46 3.86
C ALA A 3 -0.06 17.04 4.00
N GLU A 4 -1.07 16.72 3.18
CA GLU A 4 -1.56 15.35 3.04
C GLU A 4 -0.37 14.52 2.58
N SER A 5 0.20 13.76 3.51
CA SER A 5 1.41 13.01 3.25
C SER A 5 1.05 11.81 2.38
N ARG A 6 0.99 12.03 1.06
CA ARG A 6 0.62 11.01 0.09
C ARG A 6 1.62 9.86 0.17
N LEU A 7 1.15 8.63 0.19
CA LEU A 7 2.00 7.45 0.08
C LEU A 7 2.83 7.50 -1.22
N GLN A 8 4.13 7.25 -1.11
CA GLN A 8 5.10 7.29 -2.20
C GLN A 8 5.74 5.91 -2.40
N ALA A 9 6.32 5.68 -3.58
CA ALA A 9 7.08 4.47 -3.86
C ALA A 9 8.23 4.28 -2.84
N GLY A 10 8.48 3.03 -2.46
CA GLY A 10 9.47 2.66 -1.45
C GLY A 10 8.96 2.67 -0.01
N GLN A 11 7.77 3.22 0.28
CA GLN A 11 7.23 3.25 1.64
C GLN A 11 6.66 1.90 2.05
N ARG A 12 6.97 1.48 3.28
CA ARG A 12 6.34 0.33 3.95
C ARG A 12 4.93 0.72 4.40
N VAL A 13 3.98 -0.16 4.10
CA VAL A 13 2.57 0.04 4.42
C VAL A 13 1.94 -1.25 4.89
N ARG A 14 0.85 -1.13 5.66
CA ARG A 14 -0.06 -2.24 5.97
C ARG A 14 -1.46 -1.94 5.44
N ILE A 15 -2.11 -2.97 4.90
CA ILE A 15 -3.52 -2.91 4.53
C ILE A 15 -4.36 -3.01 5.80
N ARG A 16 -5.21 -2.02 6.07
CA ARG A 16 -6.06 -1.96 7.27
C ARG A 16 -7.44 -2.57 7.09
N HIS A 17 -7.94 -2.60 5.84
CA HIS A 17 -9.32 -2.94 5.53
C HIS A 17 -9.44 -3.86 4.31
N GLY A 18 -10.55 -4.60 4.22
CA GLY A 18 -10.85 -5.52 3.11
C GLY A 18 -10.23 -6.92 3.26
N ALA A 19 -10.32 -7.72 2.20
CA ALA A 19 -9.92 -9.14 2.21
C ALA A 19 -8.41 -9.38 2.43
N LEU A 20 -7.60 -8.32 2.27
CA LEU A 20 -6.15 -8.35 2.41
C LEU A 20 -5.67 -7.62 3.68
N ALA A 21 -6.59 -7.28 4.59
CA ALA A 21 -6.25 -6.62 5.85
C ALA A 21 -5.22 -7.43 6.65
N GLY A 22 -4.27 -6.72 7.25
CA GLY A 22 -3.15 -7.30 7.99
C GLY A 22 -1.92 -7.60 7.14
N LEU A 23 -2.03 -7.65 5.80
CA LEU A 23 -0.87 -7.83 4.93
C LEU A 23 -0.04 -6.55 4.86
N GLU A 24 1.27 -6.74 4.92
CA GLU A 24 2.25 -5.67 4.77
C GLU A 24 2.92 -5.73 3.40
N GLY A 25 3.34 -4.58 2.93
CA GLY A 25 4.01 -4.47 1.66
C GLY A 25 4.79 -3.18 1.50
N THR A 26 5.36 -3.04 0.30
CA THR A 26 6.06 -1.83 -0.13
C THR A 26 5.33 -1.23 -1.32
N VAL A 27 5.10 0.08 -1.29
CA VAL A 27 4.54 0.80 -2.43
C VAL A 27 5.52 0.72 -3.60
N LEU A 28 5.10 0.14 -4.71
CA LEU A 28 5.90 0.07 -5.93
C LEU A 28 5.71 1.31 -6.79
N VAL A 29 4.47 1.71 -6.99
CA VAL A 29 4.12 2.88 -7.81
C VAL A 29 2.72 3.38 -7.47
N ARG A 30 2.54 4.70 -7.51
CA ARG A 30 1.22 5.34 -7.48
C ARG A 30 0.74 5.55 -8.91
N ARG A 31 -0.47 5.08 -9.23
CA ARG A 31 -1.12 5.30 -10.53
C ARG A 31 -2.38 6.13 -10.33
N GLY A 32 -2.36 7.38 -10.78
CA GLY A 32 -3.47 8.31 -10.58
C GLY A 32 -3.52 8.86 -9.15
N MET A 33 -4.70 9.31 -8.72
CA MET A 33 -4.84 9.97 -7.42
C MET A 33 -4.89 8.97 -6.26
N SER A 34 -5.54 7.82 -6.42
CA SER A 34 -5.87 6.94 -5.28
C SER A 34 -5.26 5.54 -5.36
N ARG A 35 -4.86 5.06 -6.55
CA ARG A 35 -4.46 3.66 -6.72
C ARG A 35 -2.96 3.45 -6.53
N LEU A 36 -2.60 2.47 -5.72
CA LEU A 36 -1.23 2.07 -5.40
C LEU A 36 -1.02 0.59 -5.75
N LEU A 37 0.11 0.28 -6.37
CA LEU A 37 0.56 -1.10 -6.55
C LEU A 37 1.48 -1.46 -5.38
N LEU A 38 1.14 -2.51 -4.64
CA LEU A 38 1.90 -2.99 -3.49
C LEU A 38 2.55 -4.33 -3.78
N SER A 39 3.82 -4.48 -3.42
CA SER A 39 4.45 -5.80 -3.28
C SER A 39 4.16 -6.33 -1.89
N VAL A 40 3.47 -7.46 -1.79
CA VAL A 40 3.19 -8.16 -0.53
C VAL A 40 3.76 -9.58 -0.57
N ASP A 41 4.25 -10.07 0.57
CA ASP A 41 4.69 -11.45 0.71
C ASP A 41 3.47 -12.32 1.05
N PHE A 42 2.84 -12.88 0.02
CA PHE A 42 1.70 -13.78 0.16
C PHE A 42 2.14 -15.21 -0.17
N LEU A 43 2.06 -16.13 0.79
CA LEU A 43 2.34 -17.56 0.58
C LEU A 43 3.74 -17.86 -0.01
N GLN A 44 4.78 -17.14 0.42
CA GLN A 44 6.17 -17.26 -0.09
C GLN A 44 6.35 -16.99 -1.60
N LYS A 45 5.35 -16.37 -2.25
CA LYS A 45 5.45 -15.88 -3.63
C LYS A 45 5.09 -14.40 -3.64
N GLY A 46 6.04 -13.55 -4.01
CA GLY A 46 5.79 -12.11 -4.11
C GLY A 46 4.62 -11.85 -5.07
N ALA A 47 3.61 -11.11 -4.61
CA ALA A 47 2.45 -10.73 -5.41
C ALA A 47 2.32 -9.20 -5.46
N SER A 48 1.88 -8.68 -6.61
CA SER A 48 1.57 -7.26 -6.77
C SER A 48 0.06 -7.04 -6.75
N VAL A 49 -0.44 -6.20 -5.85
CA VAL A 49 -1.87 -5.91 -5.71
C VAL A 49 -2.15 -4.43 -5.89
N ALA A 50 -3.19 -4.09 -6.65
CA ALA A 50 -3.69 -2.73 -6.75
C ALA A 50 -4.71 -2.46 -5.64
N VAL A 51 -4.46 -1.44 -4.82
CA VAL A 51 -5.36 -1.00 -3.73
C VAL A 51 -5.48 0.51 -3.72
N ASP A 52 -6.55 1.02 -3.12
CA ASP A 52 -6.72 2.45 -2.88
C ASP A 52 -5.88 2.92 -1.68
N ASP A 53 -5.63 4.22 -1.56
CA ASP A 53 -4.75 4.76 -0.54
C ASP A 53 -5.40 4.97 0.82
N ASP A 54 -6.74 5.02 0.88
CA ASP A 54 -7.50 5.16 2.13
C ASP A 54 -7.43 3.90 3.01
N VAL A 55 -7.19 2.73 2.39
CA VAL A 55 -7.12 1.45 3.09
C VAL A 55 -5.71 1.12 3.62
N LEU A 56 -4.75 2.03 3.48
CA LEU A 56 -3.35 1.83 3.86
C LEU A 56 -2.93 2.68 5.05
N GLU A 57 -2.14 2.10 5.96
CA GLU A 57 -1.35 2.84 6.95
C GLU A 57 0.14 2.75 6.60
N ARG A 58 0.89 3.84 6.86
CA ARG A 58 2.36 3.77 6.85
C ARG A 58 2.84 3.00 8.06
N LEU A 59 3.90 2.23 7.85
CA LEU A 59 4.72 1.66 8.91
C LEU A 59 6.00 2.51 8.96
N ASP A 60 6.25 3.14 10.10
CA ASP A 60 7.47 3.91 10.38
C ASP A 60 8.69 2.99 10.61
#